data_AF-A0A9E3DER5-F1
#
_entry.id   AF-A0A9E3DER5-F1
#
_cell.length_a   1.000
_cell.length_b   1.000
_cell.length_c   1.000
_cell.angle_alpha   90.00
_cell.angle_beta   90.00
_cell.angle_gamma   90.00
#
_symmetry.space_group_name_H-M   'P 1'
#
loop_
_entity.id
_entity.type
_entity.pdbx_description
1 polymer ?
#
loop_
_entity_poly.entity_id
_entity_poly.type
_entity_poly.pdbx_seq_one_letter_code
_entity_poly.pdbx_strand_id
1 'polypeptide(L)'
;MAEPLRGAVVPESFAFLPPAELPLATDVARDQRRYGWTAAVVSILLIRAIVFLVGVWSIQTVTSPDQIDHINASGTPWIAFDGGFYLSIFLHGYPPGPAVPFHIAYFPLYPYAARLLSPLFSASTCLLIVSNVCSIIGLLVVYAWAKSITKVRTAFISAVLLAAYPGAAFYCADMTEGMFMMLVAIVMFLLTQQRLYTAALVCAVATACRPTAVALSVTVVVWTILNSREFPIKVQLRRVILIGMLSIMGGACYEGFLWHRYGRIDAYKVSEDKWEHLDVHIMPATDREALEKVREDWISSTLAPQLREAKPASSELFPTSHRQEPPPRSWKFFESKLTTSQAWNRLIIFALLLVLAGAIVKRSAVPRLLLLVP
;
A
#
# COMPACT_ATOMS: atom_id res chain seq x y z
N MET A 1 -36.05 -44.67 -20.97
CA MET A 1 -36.33 -45.21 -19.63
C MET A 1 -35.02 -45.18 -18.85
N ALA A 2 -34.87 -44.21 -17.96
CA ALA A 2 -33.67 -44.03 -17.14
C ALA A 2 -33.89 -44.71 -15.79
N GLU A 3 -32.97 -45.57 -15.40
CA GLU A 3 -32.94 -46.29 -14.13
C GLU A 3 -32.44 -45.35 -13.02
N PRO A 4 -33.11 -45.22 -11.86
CA PRO A 4 -32.63 -44.37 -10.78
C PRO A 4 -31.61 -45.13 -9.93
N LEU A 5 -30.38 -44.59 -9.86
CA LEU A 5 -29.33 -45.09 -8.98
C LEU A 5 -29.79 -45.05 -7.51
N ARG A 6 -29.97 -46.25 -6.94
CA ARG A 6 -30.25 -46.48 -5.52
C ARG A 6 -29.01 -46.20 -4.67
N GLY A 7 -29.21 -45.43 -3.60
CA GLY A 7 -28.65 -45.71 -2.28
C GLY A 7 -27.16 -45.47 -2.07
N ALA A 8 -26.74 -44.21 -2.02
CA ALA A 8 -25.57 -43.85 -1.21
C ALA A 8 -26.02 -43.72 0.26
N VAL A 9 -25.74 -44.74 1.06
CA VAL A 9 -25.93 -44.70 2.52
C VAL A 9 -24.92 -43.71 3.09
N VAL A 10 -25.39 -42.53 3.49
CA VAL A 10 -24.60 -41.55 4.25
C VAL A 10 -24.41 -42.12 5.66
N PRO A 11 -23.18 -42.22 6.20
CA PRO A 11 -22.96 -42.69 7.56
C PRO A 11 -23.67 -41.79 8.58
N GLU A 12 -24.46 -42.38 9.49
CA GLU A 12 -25.26 -41.69 10.52
C GLU A 12 -24.45 -40.79 11.47
N SER A 13 -23.12 -40.88 11.46
CA SER A 13 -22.23 -40.06 12.31
C SER A 13 -22.12 -38.58 11.90
N PHE A 14 -22.84 -38.13 10.87
CA PHE A 14 -22.86 -36.72 10.42
C PHE A 14 -24.23 -36.02 10.58
N ALA A 15 -25.20 -36.65 11.24
CA ALA A 15 -26.59 -36.18 11.32
C ALA A 15 -26.88 -35.05 12.35
N PHE A 16 -25.86 -34.35 12.87
CA PHE A 16 -26.03 -33.34 13.95
C PHE A 16 -25.66 -31.90 13.59
N LEU A 17 -25.68 -31.53 12.30
CA LEU A 17 -25.73 -30.12 11.94
C LEU A 17 -27.16 -29.79 11.50
N PRO A 18 -27.87 -28.86 12.18
CA PRO A 18 -29.15 -28.39 11.67
C PRO A 18 -28.93 -27.89 10.24
N PRO A 19 -29.85 -28.18 9.30
CA PRO A 19 -29.73 -27.66 7.94
C PRO A 19 -29.58 -26.15 8.06
N ALA A 20 -28.48 -25.60 7.54
CA ALA A 20 -28.30 -24.16 7.50
C ALA A 20 -29.51 -23.57 6.79
N GLU A 21 -30.40 -22.91 7.53
CA GLU A 21 -31.62 -22.32 6.95
C GLU A 21 -31.20 -21.44 5.77
N LEU A 22 -31.66 -21.81 4.58
CA LEU A 22 -31.43 -21.01 3.39
C LEU A 22 -32.10 -19.65 3.64
N PRO A 23 -31.36 -18.53 3.53
CA PRO A 23 -31.91 -17.21 3.81
C PRO A 23 -33.12 -16.95 2.90
N LEU A 24 -34.20 -16.44 3.49
CA LEU A 24 -35.42 -16.12 2.75
C LEU A 24 -35.10 -15.08 1.66
N ALA A 25 -35.77 -15.16 0.51
CA ALA A 25 -35.56 -14.22 -0.60
C ALA A 25 -35.75 -12.75 -0.17
N THR A 26 -36.62 -12.52 0.81
CA THR A 26 -36.84 -11.21 1.45
C THR A 26 -35.63 -10.70 2.20
N ASP A 27 -34.88 -11.56 2.89
CA ASP A 27 -33.68 -11.19 3.65
C ASP A 27 -32.53 -10.83 2.71
N VAL A 28 -32.38 -11.58 1.61
CA VAL A 28 -31.39 -11.28 0.57
C VAL A 28 -31.70 -9.93 -0.09
N ALA A 29 -32.96 -9.65 -0.43
CA ALA A 29 -33.37 -8.38 -1.02
C ALA A 29 -33.18 -7.20 -0.05
N ARG A 30 -33.46 -7.41 1.25
CA ARG A 30 -33.25 -6.42 2.31
C ARG A 30 -31.76 -6.10 2.49
N ASP A 31 -30.92 -7.12 2.53
CA ASP A 31 -29.47 -6.97 2.67
C ASP A 31 -28.85 -6.28 1.44
N GLN A 32 -29.31 -6.61 0.23
CA GLN A 32 -28.85 -5.92 -0.98
C GLN A 32 -29.29 -4.44 -1.00
N ARG A 33 -30.47 -4.09 -0.49
CA ARG A 33 -30.86 -2.67 -0.35
C ARG A 33 -30.01 -1.93 0.67
N ARG A 34 -29.70 -2.56 1.80
CA ARG A 34 -29.00 -1.91 2.92
C ARG A 34 -27.48 -1.85 2.73
N TYR A 35 -26.90 -2.86 2.13
CA TYR A 35 -25.44 -3.05 2.01
C TYR A 35 -24.98 -3.10 0.55
N GLY A 36 -25.87 -2.79 -0.40
CA GLY A 36 -25.58 -2.81 -1.83
C GLY A 36 -24.61 -1.72 -2.29
N TRP A 37 -24.43 -1.64 -3.61
CA TRP A 37 -23.47 -0.72 -4.24
C TRP A 37 -23.68 0.74 -3.86
N THR A 38 -24.92 1.23 -3.85
CA THR A 38 -25.23 2.62 -3.46
C THR A 38 -24.76 2.91 -2.04
N ALA A 39 -25.05 2.01 -1.09
CA ALA A 39 -24.60 2.16 0.29
C ALA A 39 -23.07 2.14 0.37
N ALA A 40 -22.41 1.17 -0.28
CA ALA A 40 -20.96 1.06 -0.29
C ALA A 40 -20.28 2.33 -0.84
N VAL A 41 -20.71 2.81 -2.02
CA VAL A 41 -20.17 4.03 -2.64
C VAL A 41 -20.35 5.24 -1.75
N VAL A 42 -21.59 5.48 -1.26
CA VAL A 42 -21.88 6.63 -0.40
C VAL A 42 -21.06 6.58 0.89
N SER A 43 -21.03 5.43 1.59
CA SER A 43 -20.26 5.28 2.82
C SER A 43 -18.77 5.48 2.61
N ILE A 44 -18.19 4.89 1.56
CA ILE A 44 -16.78 5.07 1.21
C ILE A 44 -16.50 6.56 0.96
N LEU A 45 -17.25 7.21 0.07
CA LEU A 45 -17.03 8.61 -0.27
C LEU A 45 -17.18 9.53 0.95
N LEU A 46 -18.19 9.31 1.80
CA LEU A 46 -18.38 10.10 3.01
C LEU A 46 -17.23 9.92 4.01
N ILE A 47 -16.80 8.68 4.26
CA ILE A 47 -15.67 8.41 5.17
C ILE A 47 -14.40 9.05 4.62
N ARG A 48 -14.13 8.90 3.32
CA ARG A 48 -12.95 9.49 2.67
C ARG A 48 -12.97 11.00 2.72
N ALA A 49 -14.13 11.63 2.48
CA ALA A 49 -14.29 13.06 2.61
C ALA A 49 -14.05 13.55 4.04
N ILE A 50 -14.61 12.86 5.05
CA ILE A 50 -14.40 13.21 6.46
C ILE A 50 -12.92 13.12 6.83
N VAL A 51 -12.26 11.99 6.53
CA VAL A 51 -10.83 11.80 6.84
C VAL A 51 -10.00 12.88 6.16
N PHE A 52 -10.23 13.15 4.88
CA PHE A 52 -9.51 14.18 4.13
C PHE A 52 -9.73 15.59 4.72
N LEU A 53 -10.98 15.94 5.05
CA LEU A 53 -11.32 17.23 5.66
C LEU A 53 -10.69 17.42 7.03
N VAL A 54 -10.56 16.37 7.84
CA VAL A 54 -9.90 16.44 9.16
C VAL A 54 -8.44 16.86 9.02
N GLY A 55 -7.68 16.29 8.08
CA GLY A 55 -6.30 16.74 7.89
C GLY A 55 -6.18 18.06 7.13
N VAL A 56 -7.17 18.46 6.32
CA VAL A 56 -7.22 19.84 5.79
C VAL A 56 -7.45 20.83 6.93
N TRP A 57 -8.31 20.48 7.89
CA TRP A 57 -8.54 21.29 9.08
C TRP A 57 -7.27 21.42 9.93
N SER A 58 -6.43 20.38 9.99
CA SER A 58 -5.11 20.46 10.64
C SER A 58 -4.20 21.54 10.04
N ILE A 59 -4.37 21.91 8.77
CA ILE A 59 -3.57 22.97 8.11
C ILE A 59 -3.86 24.34 8.71
N GLN A 60 -5.01 24.55 9.35
CA GLN A 60 -5.30 25.82 10.04
C GLN A 60 -4.32 26.14 11.17
N THR A 61 -3.54 25.15 11.63
CA THR A 61 -2.47 25.35 12.62
C THR A 61 -1.20 25.97 12.01
N VAL A 62 -1.10 26.00 10.67
CA VAL A 62 0.02 26.59 9.93
C VAL A 62 -0.28 28.06 9.67
N THR A 63 0.44 28.96 10.34
CA THR A 63 0.23 30.41 10.21
C THR A 63 1.16 31.06 9.20
N SER A 64 2.23 30.38 8.80
CA SER A 64 3.19 30.88 7.82
C SER A 64 3.81 29.73 7.01
N PRO A 65 4.22 29.96 5.73
CA PRO A 65 4.71 28.90 4.85
C PRO A 65 6.01 28.22 5.33
N ASP A 66 6.82 28.92 6.11
CA ASP A 66 8.05 28.41 6.72
C ASP A 66 7.80 27.32 7.77
N GLN A 67 6.56 27.20 8.26
CA GLN A 67 6.15 26.15 9.19
C GLN A 67 5.78 24.83 8.47
N ILE A 68 5.75 24.82 7.13
CA ILE A 68 5.43 23.62 6.35
C ILE A 68 6.68 22.74 6.29
N ASP A 69 6.62 21.65 7.06
CA ASP A 69 7.64 20.63 7.11
C ASP A 69 7.18 19.41 6.29
N HIS A 70 7.86 19.12 5.18
CA HIS A 70 7.56 17.93 4.38
C HIS A 70 8.14 16.64 4.98
N ILE A 71 8.99 16.75 5.99
CA ILE A 71 9.59 15.61 6.70
C ILE A 71 8.70 15.21 7.87
N ASN A 72 8.14 16.18 8.61
CA ASN A 72 7.28 15.94 9.77
C ASN A 72 5.83 16.35 9.51
N ALA A 73 4.85 15.61 10.06
CA ALA A 73 3.43 15.92 9.87
C ALA A 73 2.92 17.24 10.49
N SER A 74 3.80 18.06 11.09
CA SER A 74 3.49 19.29 11.82
C SER A 74 2.56 20.21 11.00
N GLY A 75 1.27 20.17 11.31
CA GLY A 75 0.23 20.96 10.65
C GLY A 75 -0.15 20.53 9.22
N THR A 76 0.66 19.73 8.53
CA THR A 76 0.45 19.36 7.11
C THR A 76 0.48 17.85 6.84
N PRO A 77 -0.40 17.06 7.50
CA PRO A 77 -0.32 15.59 7.49
C PRO A 77 -0.48 14.94 6.10
N TRP A 78 -1.00 15.67 5.12
CA TRP A 78 -1.22 15.17 3.76
C TRP A 78 -0.02 15.26 2.84
N ILE A 79 1.00 16.02 3.20
CA ILE A 79 2.17 16.31 2.35
C ILE A 79 3.50 16.10 3.09
N ALA A 80 3.47 15.23 4.10
CA ALA A 80 4.56 15.00 5.04
C ALA A 80 5.20 13.61 4.89
N PHE A 81 6.25 13.35 5.66
CA PHE A 81 7.01 12.10 5.68
C PHE A 81 7.57 11.74 4.29
N ASP A 82 7.20 10.56 3.78
CA ASP A 82 7.60 10.04 2.49
C ASP A 82 7.11 10.90 1.31
N GLY A 83 6.09 11.75 1.53
CA GLY A 83 5.54 12.67 0.52
C GLY A 83 6.61 13.57 -0.09
N GLY A 84 7.55 14.06 0.73
CA GLY A 84 8.65 14.90 0.26
C GLY A 84 9.54 14.22 -0.80
N PHE A 85 9.81 12.93 -0.65
CA PHE A 85 10.60 12.17 -1.62
C PHE A 85 9.82 11.90 -2.92
N TYR A 86 8.52 11.56 -2.82
CA TYR A 86 7.69 11.41 -4.01
C TYR A 86 7.52 12.73 -4.76
N LEU A 87 7.40 13.85 -4.05
CA LEU A 87 7.36 15.19 -4.62
C LEU A 87 8.70 15.54 -5.29
N SER A 88 9.84 15.19 -4.68
CA SER A 88 11.16 15.35 -5.30
C SER A 88 11.29 14.56 -6.60
N ILE A 89 10.93 13.28 -6.59
CA ILE A 89 10.97 12.44 -7.80
C ILE A 89 9.99 12.98 -8.85
N PHE A 90 8.84 13.50 -8.44
CA PHE A 90 7.90 14.15 -9.34
C PHE A 90 8.52 15.39 -9.99
N LEU A 91 9.19 16.27 -9.25
CA LEU A 91 9.71 17.52 -9.79
C LEU A 91 11.01 17.33 -10.57
N HIS A 92 11.94 16.58 -10.01
CA HIS A 92 13.34 16.54 -10.46
C HIS A 92 13.77 15.16 -10.96
N GLY A 93 12.99 14.12 -10.71
CA GLY A 93 13.38 12.74 -10.99
C GLY A 93 14.42 12.23 -9.98
N TYR A 94 15.05 11.10 -10.30
CA TYR A 94 16.08 10.54 -9.43
C TYR A 94 17.41 11.33 -9.52
N PRO A 95 18.01 11.71 -8.37
CA PRO A 95 19.23 12.52 -8.34
C PRO A 95 20.37 11.96 -9.22
N PRO A 96 21.10 12.81 -9.96
CA PRO A 96 22.28 12.39 -10.72
C PRO A 96 23.50 12.16 -9.83
N GLY A 97 24.41 11.31 -10.30
CA GLY A 97 25.73 11.12 -9.71
C GLY A 97 26.04 9.65 -9.41
N PRO A 98 27.31 9.33 -9.08
CA PRO A 98 27.72 7.97 -8.73
C PRO A 98 27.33 7.57 -7.30
N ALA A 99 26.95 8.53 -6.45
CA ALA A 99 26.48 8.25 -5.10
C ALA A 99 25.04 7.70 -5.14
N VAL A 100 24.75 6.69 -4.31
CA VAL A 100 23.41 6.08 -4.17
C VAL A 100 22.54 7.01 -3.29
N PRO A 101 21.51 7.70 -3.82
CA PRO A 101 20.66 8.59 -3.02
C PRO A 101 19.60 7.81 -2.22
N PHE A 102 19.05 8.45 -1.18
CA PHE A 102 17.94 7.89 -0.39
C PHE A 102 16.64 7.74 -1.19
N HIS A 103 16.50 8.55 -2.24
CA HIS A 103 15.37 8.56 -3.17
C HIS A 103 15.11 7.20 -3.82
N ILE A 104 16.12 6.32 -3.91
CA ILE A 104 15.98 4.99 -4.52
C ILE A 104 14.96 4.11 -3.78
N ALA A 105 14.79 4.30 -2.46
CA ALA A 105 13.79 3.58 -1.68
C ALA A 105 12.34 3.87 -2.13
N TYR A 106 12.12 4.96 -2.86
CA TYR A 106 10.82 5.42 -3.33
C TYR A 106 10.65 5.05 -4.80
N PHE A 107 9.74 4.10 -5.03
CA PHE A 107 9.55 3.47 -6.33
C PHE A 107 8.82 4.37 -7.34
N PRO A 108 9.05 4.18 -8.65
CA PRO A 108 8.77 5.21 -9.66
C PRO A 108 7.30 5.32 -10.06
N LEU A 109 6.49 4.27 -9.91
CA LEU A 109 5.16 4.22 -10.51
C LEU A 109 4.27 5.38 -10.06
N TYR A 110 4.21 5.64 -8.76
CA TYR A 110 3.31 6.62 -8.18
C TYR A 110 3.61 8.07 -8.61
N PRO A 111 4.84 8.60 -8.43
CA PRO A 111 5.14 9.96 -8.86
C PRO A 111 5.04 10.14 -10.38
N TYR A 112 5.42 9.14 -11.18
CA TYR A 112 5.28 9.24 -12.64
C TYR A 112 3.84 9.11 -13.13
N ALA A 113 3.00 8.31 -12.48
CA ALA A 113 1.57 8.30 -12.77
C ALA A 113 0.93 9.66 -12.45
N ALA A 114 1.31 10.29 -11.34
CA ALA A 114 0.86 11.62 -10.98
C ALA A 114 1.29 12.69 -11.99
N ARG A 115 2.47 12.58 -12.61
CA ARG A 115 2.93 13.53 -13.64
C ARG A 115 1.99 13.67 -14.82
N LEU A 116 1.15 12.67 -15.12
CA LEU A 116 0.14 12.77 -16.17
C LEU A 116 -0.87 13.90 -15.94
N LEU A 117 -1.01 14.36 -14.69
CA LEU A 117 -1.89 15.44 -14.28
C LEU A 117 -1.19 16.80 -14.20
N SER A 118 0.12 16.86 -14.43
CA SER A 118 0.91 18.09 -14.30
C SER A 118 0.49 19.25 -15.21
N PRO A 119 -0.16 19.04 -16.39
CA PRO A 119 -0.68 20.16 -17.16
C PRO A 119 -1.85 20.90 -16.49
N LEU A 120 -2.50 20.29 -15.50
CA LEU A 120 -3.76 20.78 -14.91
C LEU A 120 -3.62 21.23 -13.46
N PHE A 121 -2.67 20.66 -12.72
CA PHE A 121 -2.56 20.88 -11.27
C PHE A 121 -1.10 21.04 -10.84
N SER A 122 -0.89 21.61 -9.66
CA SER A 122 0.44 21.62 -9.02
C SER A 122 0.90 20.20 -8.68
N ALA A 123 2.21 20.03 -8.48
CA ALA A 123 2.82 18.73 -8.21
C ALA A 123 2.19 17.98 -7.02
N SER A 124 2.03 18.65 -5.87
CA SER A 124 1.40 18.05 -4.69
C SER A 124 -0.06 17.73 -4.91
N THR A 125 -0.80 18.60 -5.61
CA THR A 125 -2.20 18.32 -5.95
C THR A 125 -2.30 17.10 -6.86
N CYS A 126 -1.39 16.91 -7.83
CA CYS A 126 -1.35 15.70 -8.66
C CYS A 126 -1.18 14.44 -7.81
N LEU A 127 -0.22 14.44 -6.88
CA LEU A 127 0.06 13.30 -6.00
C LEU A 127 -1.15 12.99 -5.10
N LEU A 128 -1.75 14.01 -4.48
CA LEU A 128 -2.95 13.86 -3.66
C LEU A 128 -4.15 13.32 -4.44
N ILE A 129 -4.39 13.84 -5.66
CA ILE A 129 -5.47 13.36 -6.52
C ILE A 129 -5.26 11.89 -6.85
N VAL A 130 -4.07 11.49 -7.30
CA VAL A 130 -3.80 10.09 -7.65
C VAL A 130 -3.97 9.17 -6.44
N SER A 131 -3.44 9.54 -5.27
CA SER A 131 -3.58 8.75 -4.04
C SER A 131 -5.04 8.55 -3.64
N ASN A 132 -5.83 9.63 -3.64
CA ASN A 132 -7.24 9.59 -3.22
C ASN A 132 -8.14 8.90 -4.25
N VAL A 133 -7.94 9.15 -5.55
CA VAL A 133 -8.69 8.46 -6.61
C VAL A 133 -8.40 6.97 -6.58
N CYS A 134 -7.12 6.58 -6.47
CA CYS A 134 -6.76 5.18 -6.37
C CYS A 134 -7.32 4.53 -5.11
N SER A 135 -7.30 5.20 -3.95
CA SER A 135 -7.85 4.62 -2.72
C SER A 135 -9.36 4.41 -2.81
N ILE A 136 -10.12 5.34 -3.38
CA ILE A 136 -11.56 5.18 -3.62
C ILE A 136 -11.81 3.99 -4.56
N ILE A 137 -11.12 3.92 -5.70
CA ILE A 137 -11.24 2.80 -6.63
C ILE A 137 -10.89 1.48 -5.94
N GLY A 138 -9.78 1.45 -5.19
CA GLY A 138 -9.34 0.29 -4.42
C GLY A 138 -10.39 -0.19 -3.44
N LEU A 139 -11.01 0.70 -2.67
CA LEU A 139 -12.06 0.35 -1.70
C LEU A 139 -13.30 -0.21 -2.40
N LEU A 140 -13.68 0.34 -3.55
CA LEU A 140 -14.77 -0.19 -4.37
C LEU A 140 -14.45 -1.57 -4.94
N VAL A 141 -13.21 -1.80 -5.37
CA VAL A 141 -12.74 -3.12 -5.83
C VAL A 141 -12.68 -4.10 -4.68
N VAL A 142 -12.25 -3.71 -3.48
CA VAL A 142 -12.31 -4.56 -2.27
C VAL A 142 -13.75 -4.96 -1.98
N TYR A 143 -14.70 -4.03 -2.05
CA TYR A 143 -16.11 -4.35 -1.90
C TYR A 143 -16.59 -5.34 -2.98
N ALA A 144 -16.24 -5.11 -4.26
CA ALA A 144 -16.58 -6.01 -5.36
C ALA A 144 -16.03 -7.43 -5.15
N TRP A 145 -14.75 -7.50 -4.78
CA TRP A 145 -14.03 -8.73 -4.52
C TRP A 145 -14.61 -9.48 -3.33
N ALA A 146 -14.76 -8.82 -2.19
CA ALA A 146 -15.35 -9.42 -1.00
C ALA A 146 -16.79 -9.89 -1.27
N LYS A 147 -17.58 -9.14 -2.04
CA LYS A 147 -18.94 -9.53 -2.43
C LYS A 147 -18.96 -10.78 -3.31
N SER A 148 -17.92 -11.03 -4.09
CA SER A 148 -17.81 -12.23 -4.94
C SER A 148 -17.51 -13.53 -4.16
N ILE A 149 -16.99 -13.41 -2.93
CA ILE A 149 -16.58 -14.57 -2.11
C ILE A 149 -17.28 -14.65 -0.74
N THR A 150 -18.06 -13.62 -0.36
CA THR A 150 -18.78 -13.54 0.92
C THR A 150 -20.20 -12.97 0.75
N LYS A 151 -20.95 -12.87 1.85
CA LYS A 151 -22.25 -12.18 1.88
C LYS A 151 -22.07 -10.67 1.69
N VAL A 152 -23.05 -10.00 1.07
CA VAL A 152 -23.01 -8.56 0.77
C VAL A 152 -22.74 -7.69 2.01
N ARG A 153 -23.32 -8.06 3.16
CA ARG A 153 -23.07 -7.37 4.43
C ARG A 153 -21.60 -7.44 4.86
N THR A 154 -20.98 -8.61 4.74
CA THR A 154 -19.55 -8.79 5.08
C THR A 154 -18.67 -7.95 4.16
N ALA A 155 -18.94 -7.98 2.86
CA ALA A 155 -18.21 -7.16 1.89
C ALA A 155 -18.30 -5.66 2.19
N PHE A 156 -19.50 -5.17 2.50
CA PHE A 156 -19.73 -3.78 2.89
C PHE A 156 -18.94 -3.40 4.14
N ILE A 157 -19.05 -4.21 5.21
CA ILE A 157 -18.35 -3.96 6.47
C ILE A 157 -16.83 -3.97 6.26
N SER A 158 -16.29 -4.94 5.52
CA SER A 158 -14.86 -5.00 5.22
C SER A 158 -14.35 -3.75 4.50
N ALA A 159 -15.08 -3.25 3.49
CA ALA A 159 -14.69 -2.04 2.77
C ALA A 159 -14.81 -0.79 3.64
N VAL A 160 -15.86 -0.68 4.46
CA VAL A 160 -16.04 0.44 5.40
C VAL A 160 -14.95 0.46 6.48
N LEU A 161 -14.63 -0.69 7.07
CA LEU A 161 -13.55 -0.80 8.05
C LEU A 161 -12.19 -0.44 7.43
N LEU A 162 -11.92 -0.92 6.22
CA LEU A 162 -10.69 -0.57 5.50
C LEU A 162 -10.65 0.92 5.10
N ALA A 163 -11.79 1.58 4.93
CA ALA A 163 -11.86 3.01 4.67
C ALA A 163 -11.64 3.86 5.95
N ALA A 164 -11.94 3.31 7.12
CA ALA A 164 -12.05 4.05 8.39
C ALA A 164 -11.00 3.69 9.45
N TYR A 165 -10.26 2.58 9.31
CA TYR A 165 -9.21 2.23 10.28
C TYR A 165 -8.13 3.33 10.36
N PRO A 166 -7.38 3.46 11.47
CA PRO A 166 -6.46 4.57 11.67
C PRO A 166 -5.43 4.75 10.54
N GLY A 167 -4.90 3.66 9.98
CA GLY A 167 -3.96 3.70 8.86
C GLY A 167 -4.58 4.15 7.53
N ALA A 168 -5.91 4.25 7.41
CA ALA A 168 -6.57 4.79 6.23
C ALA A 168 -6.26 6.28 6.00
N ALA A 169 -5.68 6.98 7.00
CA ALA A 169 -5.14 8.33 6.81
C ALA A 169 -4.05 8.36 5.72
N PHE A 170 -3.23 7.32 5.61
CA PHE A 170 -2.19 7.23 4.56
C PHE A 170 -2.77 7.07 3.14
N TYR A 171 -4.04 6.65 3.02
CA TYR A 171 -4.74 6.67 1.73
C TYR A 171 -5.16 8.09 1.30
N CYS A 172 -5.12 9.08 2.21
CA CYS A 172 -5.43 10.49 1.93
C CYS A 172 -4.19 11.30 1.58
N ALA A 173 -3.04 10.93 2.15
CA ALA A 173 -1.77 11.61 1.96
C ALA A 173 -1.18 11.38 0.55
N ASP A 174 -0.19 12.18 0.18
CA ASP A 174 0.59 12.10 -1.06
C ASP A 174 1.58 10.92 -1.07
N MET A 175 1.05 9.75 -0.76
CA MET A 175 1.82 8.51 -0.62
C MET A 175 1.28 7.39 -1.50
N THR A 176 2.01 6.27 -1.54
CA THR A 176 1.72 5.13 -2.41
C THR A 176 0.61 4.22 -1.90
N GLU A 177 0.21 4.32 -0.63
CA GLU A 177 -0.68 3.39 0.07
C GLU A 177 -2.01 3.23 -0.67
N GLY A 178 -2.61 4.32 -1.14
CA GLY A 178 -3.86 4.29 -1.90
C GLY A 178 -3.72 3.54 -3.23
N MET A 179 -2.65 3.81 -3.98
CA MET A 179 -2.34 3.15 -5.26
C MET A 179 -2.00 1.67 -5.07
N PHE A 180 -1.17 1.37 -4.08
CA PHE A 180 -0.74 0.00 -3.80
C PHE A 180 -1.92 -0.86 -3.33
N MET A 181 -2.78 -0.33 -2.44
CA MET A 181 -4.00 -1.01 -2.01
C MET A 181 -4.89 -1.34 -3.23
N MET A 182 -5.13 -0.36 -4.11
CA MET A 182 -5.92 -0.57 -5.33
C MET A 182 -5.36 -1.69 -6.19
N LEU A 183 -4.05 -1.71 -6.44
CA LEU A 183 -3.40 -2.74 -7.24
C LEU A 183 -3.53 -4.12 -6.59
N VAL A 184 -3.33 -4.23 -5.27
CA VAL A 184 -3.56 -5.47 -4.51
C VAL A 184 -5.00 -5.94 -4.66
N ALA A 185 -5.98 -5.05 -4.46
CA ALA A 185 -7.40 -5.38 -4.58
C ALA A 185 -7.76 -5.88 -5.98
N ILE A 186 -7.24 -5.21 -7.03
CA ILE A 186 -7.44 -5.62 -8.42
C ILE A 186 -6.82 -7.00 -8.68
N VAL A 187 -5.59 -7.25 -8.22
CA VAL A 187 -4.96 -8.57 -8.37
C VAL A 187 -5.79 -9.65 -7.71
N MET A 188 -6.20 -9.45 -6.45
CA MET A 188 -7.03 -10.42 -5.72
C MET A 188 -8.37 -10.67 -6.43
N PHE A 189 -9.01 -9.60 -6.92
CA PHE A 189 -10.24 -9.73 -7.70
C PHE A 189 -10.02 -10.53 -8.99
N LEU A 190 -8.98 -10.22 -9.77
CA LEU A 190 -8.67 -10.93 -11.02
C LEU A 190 -8.33 -12.41 -10.78
N LEU A 191 -7.62 -12.73 -9.69
CA LEU A 191 -7.34 -14.12 -9.29
C LEU A 191 -8.65 -14.88 -9.03
N THR A 192 -9.61 -14.30 -8.31
CA THR A 192 -10.93 -14.93 -8.09
C THR A 192 -11.72 -15.14 -9.39
N GLN A 193 -11.52 -14.26 -10.38
CA GLN A 193 -12.11 -14.38 -11.72
C GLN A 193 -11.32 -15.32 -12.66
N GLN A 194 -10.31 -16.04 -12.16
CA GLN A 194 -9.42 -16.93 -12.93
C GLN A 194 -8.66 -16.21 -14.07
N ARG A 195 -8.52 -14.88 -14.01
CA ARG A 195 -7.80 -14.06 -15.00
C ARG A 195 -6.32 -13.96 -14.67
N LEU A 196 -5.64 -15.10 -14.69
CA LEU A 196 -4.30 -15.26 -14.12
C LEU A 196 -3.23 -14.37 -14.76
N TYR A 197 -3.16 -14.32 -16.09
CA TYR A 197 -2.16 -13.50 -16.79
C TYR A 197 -2.36 -12.00 -16.57
N THR A 198 -3.62 -11.54 -16.54
CA THR A 198 -3.94 -10.15 -16.23
C THR A 198 -3.59 -9.83 -14.77
N ALA A 199 -3.87 -10.73 -13.83
CA ALA A 199 -3.47 -10.57 -12.44
C ALA A 199 -1.95 -10.45 -12.30
N ALA A 200 -1.19 -11.28 -13.01
CA ALA A 200 0.27 -11.22 -13.04
C ALA A 200 0.79 -9.90 -13.64
N LEU A 201 0.17 -9.39 -14.72
CA LEU A 201 0.54 -8.10 -15.31
C LEU A 201 0.26 -6.93 -14.35
N VAL A 202 -0.88 -6.93 -13.67
CA VAL A 202 -1.19 -5.90 -12.65
C VAL A 202 -0.24 -6.02 -11.45
N CYS A 203 0.15 -7.24 -11.07
CA CYS A 203 1.18 -7.47 -10.06
C CYS A 203 2.56 -6.94 -10.49
N ALA A 204 2.90 -7.05 -11.78
CA ALA A 204 4.09 -6.42 -12.35
C ALA A 204 4.05 -4.90 -12.14
N VAL A 205 2.90 -4.27 -12.40
CA VAL A 205 2.70 -2.84 -12.12
C VAL A 205 2.85 -2.56 -10.62
N ALA A 206 2.27 -3.40 -9.74
CA ALA A 206 2.41 -3.26 -8.29
C ALA A 206 3.87 -3.33 -7.80
N THR A 207 4.71 -4.17 -8.41
CA THR A 207 6.15 -4.24 -8.07
C THR A 207 6.95 -3.03 -8.51
N ALA A 208 6.46 -2.24 -9.45
CA ALA A 208 7.00 -0.91 -9.73
C ALA A 208 6.47 0.19 -8.78
N CYS A 209 5.51 -0.13 -7.90
CA CYS A 209 4.93 0.79 -6.92
C CYS A 209 5.65 0.73 -5.58
N ARG A 210 5.97 -0.47 -5.09
CA ARG A 210 6.62 -0.72 -3.79
C ARG A 210 7.39 -2.04 -3.79
N PRO A 211 8.47 -2.16 -2.99
CA PRO A 211 9.20 -3.42 -2.80
C PRO A 211 8.34 -4.49 -2.11
N THR A 212 7.38 -4.08 -1.25
CA THR A 212 6.48 -5.00 -0.54
C THR A 212 5.54 -5.78 -1.48
N ALA A 213 5.38 -5.34 -2.73
CA ALA A 213 4.62 -6.05 -3.76
C ALA A 213 5.22 -7.43 -4.14
N VAL A 214 6.45 -7.74 -3.73
CA VAL A 214 7.01 -9.09 -3.86
C VAL A 214 6.12 -10.11 -3.13
N ALA A 215 5.51 -9.75 -1.99
CA ALA A 215 4.53 -10.61 -1.31
C ALA A 215 3.28 -10.87 -2.15
N LEU A 216 2.85 -9.89 -2.96
CA LEU A 216 1.75 -10.05 -3.91
C LEU A 216 2.15 -11.01 -5.05
N SER A 217 3.39 -10.92 -5.53
CA SER A 217 3.93 -11.86 -6.52
C SER A 217 3.93 -13.30 -6.00
N VAL A 218 4.35 -13.52 -4.74
CA VAL A 218 4.26 -14.82 -4.08
C VAL A 218 2.81 -15.31 -4.03
N THR A 219 1.86 -14.43 -3.69
CA THR A 219 0.43 -14.77 -3.68
C THR A 219 -0.05 -15.24 -5.06
N VAL A 220 0.31 -14.54 -6.14
CA VAL A 220 -0.06 -14.90 -7.52
C VAL A 220 0.57 -16.25 -7.92
N VAL A 221 1.82 -16.49 -7.55
CA VAL A 221 2.53 -17.75 -7.83
C VAL A 221 1.89 -18.92 -7.07
N VAL A 222 1.62 -18.75 -5.77
CA VAL A 222 0.96 -19.78 -4.96
C VAL A 222 -0.43 -20.08 -5.50
N TRP A 223 -1.21 -19.06 -5.85
CA TRP A 223 -2.50 -19.23 -6.50
C TRP A 223 -2.38 -20.04 -7.80
N THR A 224 -1.36 -19.75 -8.62
CA THR A 224 -1.07 -20.50 -9.85
C THR A 224 -0.80 -21.98 -9.58
N ILE A 225 0.03 -22.28 -8.57
CA ILE A 225 0.35 -23.66 -8.18
C ILE A 225 -0.91 -24.40 -7.75
N LEU A 226 -1.71 -23.79 -6.88
CA LEU A 226 -2.93 -24.39 -6.33
C LEU A 226 -4.00 -24.63 -7.40
N ASN A 227 -4.16 -23.72 -8.36
CA ASN A 227 -5.17 -23.82 -9.42
C ASN A 227 -4.66 -24.53 -10.69
N SER A 228 -3.40 -25.00 -10.70
CA SER A 228 -2.84 -25.74 -11.83
C SER A 228 -2.61 -27.23 -11.54
N ARG A 229 -3.11 -27.76 -10.42
CA ARG A 229 -2.87 -29.15 -9.98
C ARG A 229 -3.45 -30.21 -10.90
N GLU A 230 -4.49 -29.87 -11.67
CA GLU A 230 -5.14 -30.78 -12.61
C GLU A 230 -4.36 -30.90 -13.93
N PHE A 231 -3.38 -30.03 -14.18
CA PHE A 231 -2.56 -30.07 -15.39
C PHE A 231 -1.34 -30.98 -15.23
N PRO A 232 -0.79 -31.53 -16.32
CA PRO A 232 0.49 -32.23 -16.29
C PRO A 232 1.61 -31.36 -15.71
N ILE A 233 2.55 -31.97 -14.99
CA ILE A 233 3.63 -31.26 -14.28
C ILE A 233 4.43 -30.28 -15.17
N LYS A 234 4.67 -30.63 -16.44
CA LYS A 234 5.36 -29.76 -17.40
C LYS A 234 4.59 -28.46 -17.68
N VAL A 235 3.26 -28.54 -17.79
CA VAL A 235 2.39 -27.38 -18.01
C VAL A 235 2.30 -26.53 -16.76
N GLN A 236 2.18 -27.16 -15.58
CA GLN A 236 2.20 -26.47 -14.30
C GLN A 236 3.49 -25.68 -14.12
N LEU A 237 4.65 -26.31 -14.34
CA LEU A 237 5.96 -25.67 -14.21
C LEU A 237 6.10 -24.48 -15.17
N ARG A 238 5.71 -24.66 -16.46
CA ARG A 238 5.73 -23.57 -17.44
C ARG A 238 4.86 -22.38 -17.00
N ARG A 239 3.65 -22.64 -16.50
CA ARG A 239 2.75 -21.57 -16.02
C ARG A 239 3.34 -20.84 -14.82
N VAL A 240 3.86 -21.57 -13.85
CA VAL A 240 4.47 -20.99 -12.64
C VAL A 240 5.66 -20.10 -13.00
N ILE A 241 6.55 -20.57 -13.89
CA ILE A 241 7.71 -19.79 -14.35
C ILE A 241 7.25 -18.52 -15.08
N LEU A 242 6.35 -18.65 -16.06
CA LEU A 242 5.88 -17.51 -16.84
C LEU A 242 5.16 -16.47 -15.98
N ILE A 243 4.27 -16.92 -15.09
CA ILE A 243 3.50 -16.04 -14.21
C ILE A 243 4.41 -15.40 -13.16
N GLY A 244 5.36 -16.15 -12.60
CA GLY A 244 6.32 -15.62 -11.63
C GLY A 244 7.26 -14.58 -12.26
N MET A 245 7.76 -14.82 -13.46
CA MET A 245 8.57 -13.85 -14.21
C MET A 245 7.77 -12.59 -14.54
N LEU A 246 6.52 -12.77 -14.99
CA LEU A 246 5.65 -11.66 -15.32
C LEU A 246 5.32 -10.81 -14.08
N SER A 247 5.03 -11.44 -12.94
CA SER A 247 4.57 -10.73 -11.73
C SER A 247 5.64 -9.83 -11.10
N ILE A 248 6.93 -10.14 -11.29
CA ILE A 248 8.05 -9.37 -10.73
C ILE A 248 8.64 -8.34 -11.71
N MET A 249 8.14 -8.30 -12.94
CA MET A 249 8.80 -7.56 -14.03
C MET A 249 8.91 -6.06 -13.77
N GLY A 250 7.94 -5.42 -13.10
CA GLY A 250 8.04 -3.99 -12.81
C GLY A 250 9.15 -3.65 -11.81
N GLY A 251 9.29 -4.45 -10.75
CA GLY A 251 10.42 -4.34 -9.83
C GLY A 251 11.76 -4.62 -10.51
N ALA A 252 11.83 -5.67 -11.34
CA ALA A 252 13.03 -6.01 -12.10
C ALA A 252 13.45 -4.89 -13.09
N CYS A 253 12.48 -4.24 -13.75
CA CYS A 253 12.75 -3.09 -14.61
C CYS A 253 13.29 -1.89 -13.81
N TYR A 254 12.78 -1.67 -12.59
CA TYR A 254 13.29 -0.61 -11.73
C TYR A 254 14.72 -0.90 -11.27
N GLU A 255 15.02 -2.13 -10.85
CA GLU A 255 16.40 -2.54 -10.53
C GLU A 255 17.35 -2.39 -11.74
N GLY A 256 16.89 -2.75 -12.94
CA GLY A 256 17.63 -2.51 -14.18
C GLY A 256 17.89 -1.03 -14.45
N PHE A 257 16.92 -0.17 -14.18
CA PHE A 257 17.08 1.29 -14.23
C PHE A 257 18.13 1.78 -13.23
N LEU A 258 18.11 1.30 -11.98
CA LEU A 258 19.09 1.67 -10.97
C LEU A 258 20.51 1.24 -11.37
N TRP A 259 20.65 0.03 -11.90
CA TRP A 259 21.93 -0.47 -12.38
C TRP A 259 22.47 0.41 -13.52
N HIS A 260 21.62 0.77 -14.48
CA HIS A 260 22.01 1.66 -15.57
C HIS A 260 22.37 3.08 -15.08
N ARG A 261 21.59 3.62 -14.14
CA ARG A 261 21.71 5.01 -13.67
C ARG A 261 22.91 5.24 -12.75
N TYR A 262 23.16 4.31 -11.84
CA TYR A 262 24.16 4.44 -10.77
C TYR A 262 25.36 3.49 -10.93
N GLY A 263 25.35 2.65 -11.98
CA GLY A 263 26.44 1.70 -12.26
C GLY A 263 26.53 0.54 -11.26
N ARG A 264 25.50 0.32 -10.44
CA ARG A 264 25.50 -0.65 -9.34
C ARG A 264 24.22 -1.49 -9.30
N ILE A 265 24.36 -2.80 -9.29
CA ILE A 265 23.24 -3.74 -9.17
C ILE A 265 22.67 -3.82 -7.74
N ASP A 266 23.48 -3.45 -6.75
CA ASP A 266 23.13 -3.45 -5.33
C ASP A 266 22.65 -2.08 -4.83
N ALA A 267 22.37 -1.12 -5.72
CA ALA A 267 22.04 0.26 -5.37
C ALA A 267 20.84 0.36 -4.42
N TYR A 268 19.79 -0.44 -4.63
CA TYR A 268 18.64 -0.48 -3.72
C TYR A 268 19.04 -0.93 -2.32
N LYS A 269 19.84 -2.02 -2.21
CA LYS A 269 20.28 -2.54 -0.91
C LYS A 269 21.17 -1.55 -0.17
N VAL A 270 22.09 -0.90 -0.88
CA VAL A 270 22.93 0.17 -0.31
C VAL A 270 22.05 1.33 0.21
N SER A 271 20.99 1.71 -0.52
CA SER A 271 20.05 2.72 -0.03
C SER A 271 19.28 2.27 1.21
N GLU A 272 18.87 1.00 1.28
CA GLU A 272 18.20 0.43 2.44
C GLU A 272 19.12 0.43 3.68
N ASP A 273 20.37 0.01 3.52
CA ASP A 273 21.34 0.00 4.62
C ASP A 273 21.63 1.42 5.12
N LYS A 274 21.65 2.42 4.22
CA LYS A 274 21.72 3.83 4.61
C LYS A 274 20.52 4.28 5.44
N TRP A 275 19.31 3.85 5.08
CA TRP A 275 18.09 4.14 5.85
C TRP A 275 18.13 3.46 7.22
N GLU A 276 18.67 2.25 7.34
CA GLU A 276 18.78 1.52 8.61
C GLU A 276 19.82 2.11 9.57
N HIS A 277 20.88 2.71 9.03
CA HIS A 277 21.96 3.34 9.77
C HIS A 277 21.82 4.86 9.87
N LEU A 278 20.67 5.40 9.47
CA LEU A 278 20.40 6.83 9.56
C LEU A 278 20.27 7.24 11.03
N ASP A 279 21.28 7.93 11.56
CA ASP A 279 21.03 8.89 12.63
C ASP A 279 20.21 10.01 12.00
N VAL A 280 18.96 10.19 12.45
CA VAL A 280 17.97 11.15 11.88
C VAL A 280 18.50 12.60 11.78
N HIS A 281 19.61 12.89 12.45
CA HIS A 281 20.32 14.17 12.42
C HIS A 281 21.37 14.33 11.31
N ILE A 282 21.66 13.30 10.49
CA ILE A 282 22.74 13.33 9.49
C ILE A 282 22.25 12.76 8.14
N MET A 283 21.37 13.49 7.46
CA MET A 283 21.15 13.28 6.03
C MET A 283 22.32 13.91 5.24
N PRO A 284 22.93 13.22 4.25
CA PRO A 284 23.97 13.79 3.40
C PRO A 284 23.50 15.09 2.74
N ALA A 285 24.42 16.05 2.60
CA ALA A 285 24.14 17.37 2.06
C ALA A 285 23.41 17.31 0.70
N THR A 286 23.79 16.39 -0.17
CA THR A 286 23.16 16.22 -1.50
C THR A 286 21.68 15.87 -1.45
N ASP A 287 21.26 14.98 -0.55
CA ASP A 287 19.86 14.60 -0.42
C ASP A 287 19.06 15.67 0.34
N ARG A 288 19.70 16.32 1.33
CA ARG A 288 19.12 17.44 2.07
C ARG A 288 18.85 18.64 1.17
N GLU A 289 19.83 19.04 0.36
CA GLU A 289 19.70 20.11 -0.63
C GLU A 289 18.59 19.80 -1.64
N ALA A 290 18.45 18.53 -2.06
CA ALA A 290 17.36 18.12 -2.94
C ALA A 290 15.98 18.34 -2.28
N LEU A 291 15.83 17.97 -1.01
CA LEU A 291 14.58 18.19 -0.26
C LEU A 291 14.33 19.68 0.06
N GLU A 292 15.37 20.45 0.35
CA GLU A 292 15.28 21.91 0.57
C GLU A 292 14.82 22.62 -0.72
N LYS A 293 15.41 22.23 -1.86
CA LYS A 293 14.97 22.73 -3.16
C LYS A 293 13.53 22.38 -3.48
N VAL A 294 13.08 21.17 -3.12
CA VAL A 294 11.67 20.77 -3.24
C VAL A 294 10.76 21.69 -2.43
N ARG A 295 11.13 22.02 -1.19
CA ARG A 295 10.36 22.95 -0.36
C ARG A 295 10.27 24.33 -1.02
N GLU A 296 11.38 24.86 -1.55
CA GLU A 296 11.41 26.17 -2.22
C GLU A 296 10.57 26.18 -3.51
N ASP A 297 10.76 25.18 -4.37
CA ASP A 297 9.98 25.01 -5.62
C ASP A 297 8.49 24.83 -5.29
N TRP A 298 8.16 24.10 -4.23
CA TRP A 298 6.78 23.91 -3.78
C TRP A 298 6.14 25.20 -3.26
N ILE A 299 6.83 25.95 -2.39
CA ILE A 299 6.36 27.25 -1.88
C ILE A 299 6.13 28.21 -3.05
N SER A 300 7.10 28.29 -3.98
CA SER A 300 7.01 29.19 -5.13
C SER A 300 5.88 28.80 -6.09
N SER A 301 5.61 27.51 -6.28
CA SER A 301 4.62 27.03 -7.25
C SER A 301 3.20 26.94 -6.69
N THR A 302 3.04 26.65 -5.39
CA THR A 302 1.73 26.42 -4.75
C THR A 302 1.24 27.64 -3.98
N LEU A 303 2.13 28.39 -3.31
CA LEU A 303 1.76 29.53 -2.48
C LEU A 303 1.96 30.91 -3.13
N ALA A 304 2.59 31.02 -4.31
CA ALA A 304 2.74 32.30 -5.02
C ALA A 304 1.43 33.10 -5.24
N PRO A 305 0.23 32.49 -5.37
CA PRO A 305 -1.02 33.24 -5.41
C PRO A 305 -1.43 33.86 -4.07
N GLN A 306 -1.03 33.27 -2.93
CA GLN A 306 -1.44 33.67 -1.57
C GLN A 306 -0.39 34.55 -0.87
N LEU A 307 0.88 34.45 -1.27
CA LEU A 307 2.02 35.13 -0.64
C LEU A 307 2.24 36.58 -1.08
N ARG A 308 1.42 37.15 -1.98
CA ARG A 308 1.55 38.57 -2.37
C ARG A 308 1.22 39.55 -1.24
N GLU A 309 0.65 39.09 -0.12
CA GLU A 309 0.26 39.94 1.01
C GLU A 309 1.04 39.72 2.31
N ALA A 310 1.89 38.70 2.40
CA ALA A 310 2.69 38.45 3.59
C ALA A 310 4.10 39.06 3.44
N LYS A 311 4.36 40.13 4.19
CA LYS A 311 5.70 40.72 4.35
C LYS A 311 6.68 39.62 4.83
N PRO A 312 7.91 39.53 4.28
CA PRO A 312 8.86 38.54 4.75
C PRO A 312 9.26 38.89 6.20
N ALA A 313 8.93 38.01 7.14
CA ALA A 313 9.57 38.01 8.43
C ALA A 313 11.00 37.48 8.25
N SER A 314 11.95 38.19 8.85
CA SER A 314 13.38 37.97 8.81
C SER A 314 13.78 36.51 9.01
N SER A 315 14.75 36.09 8.20
CA SER A 315 15.52 34.86 8.33
C SER A 315 16.26 34.81 9.67
N GLU A 316 15.66 34.21 10.68
CA GLU A 316 16.40 33.55 11.75
C GLU A 316 16.15 32.05 11.63
N LEU A 317 17.17 31.36 11.12
CA LEU A 317 17.25 29.92 11.07
C LEU A 317 17.09 29.34 12.49
N PHE A 318 16.30 28.28 12.56
CA PHE A 318 16.04 27.37 13.67
C PHE A 318 17.06 27.33 14.83
N PRO A 319 16.58 27.09 16.08
CA PRO A 319 17.44 26.92 17.24
C PRO A 319 18.43 25.77 17.02
N THR A 320 19.70 26.03 17.32
CA THR A 320 20.75 25.02 17.41
C THR A 320 20.39 24.03 18.51
N SER A 321 19.98 22.82 18.14
CA SER A 321 19.74 21.77 19.11
C SER A 321 21.07 21.28 19.68
N HIS A 322 21.20 21.38 21.01
CA HIS A 322 22.32 20.85 21.76
C HIS A 322 22.49 19.34 21.50
N ARG A 323 23.74 18.89 21.33
CA ARG A 323 24.12 17.47 21.39
C ARG A 323 23.62 16.86 22.69
N GLN A 324 22.62 15.98 22.62
CA GLN A 324 22.40 14.99 23.66
C GLN A 324 23.20 13.74 23.29
N GLU A 325 24.11 13.33 24.18
CA GLU A 325 24.80 12.05 24.04
C GLU A 325 23.79 10.90 24.09
N PRO A 326 24.03 9.80 23.34
CA PRO A 326 23.11 8.66 23.34
C PRO A 326 23.05 8.06 24.74
N PRO A 327 21.85 7.66 25.21
CA PRO A 327 21.70 7.06 26.53
C PRO A 327 22.49 5.74 26.61
N PRO A 328 23.02 5.38 27.79
CA PRO A 328 23.78 4.14 27.96
C PRO A 328 22.93 2.92 27.58
N ARG A 329 23.59 1.91 26.99
CA ARG A 329 22.99 0.63 26.57
C ARG A 329 22.38 -0.09 27.79
N SER A 330 21.11 0.19 28.03
CA SER A 330 20.29 -0.37 29.10
C SER A 330 19.21 -1.28 28.50
N TRP A 331 18.46 -1.98 29.34
CA TRP A 331 17.33 -2.82 28.91
C TRP A 331 16.32 -2.06 28.02
N LYS A 332 16.16 -0.75 28.24
CA LYS A 332 15.33 0.14 27.41
C LYS A 332 15.83 0.29 25.96
N PHE A 333 17.12 0.11 25.71
CA PHE A 333 17.70 0.09 24.35
C PHE A 333 17.34 -1.19 23.58
N PHE A 334 17.21 -2.33 24.28
CA PHE A 334 16.74 -3.58 23.66
C PHE A 334 15.23 -3.55 23.43
N GLU A 335 14.47 -2.97 24.35
CA GLU A 335 13.03 -2.73 24.22
C GLU A 335 12.72 -1.82 23.02
N SER A 336 13.51 -0.77 22.78
CA SER A 336 13.35 0.10 21.62
C SER A 336 13.70 -0.57 20.28
N LYS A 337 14.61 -1.56 20.28
CA LYS A 337 14.91 -2.38 19.10
C LYS A 337 13.81 -3.41 18.82
N LEU A 338 13.19 -4.00 19.83
CA LEU A 338 12.05 -4.91 19.69
C LEU A 338 10.78 -4.20 19.19
N THR A 339 10.64 -2.91 19.45
CA THR A 339 9.52 -2.08 18.96
C THR A 339 9.78 -1.42 17.60
N THR A 340 10.95 -1.65 16.96
CA THR A 340 11.17 -1.16 15.60
C THR A 340 10.24 -1.85 14.59
N SER A 341 9.80 -1.09 13.58
CA SER A 341 8.95 -1.55 12.48
C SER A 341 9.47 -2.81 11.78
N GLN A 342 10.79 -3.02 11.75
CA GLN A 342 11.40 -4.19 11.15
C GLN A 342 11.22 -5.50 11.95
N ALA A 343 11.17 -5.44 13.29
CA ALA A 343 10.90 -6.64 14.10
C ALA A 343 9.47 -7.15 13.87
N TRP A 344 8.51 -6.22 13.77
CA TRP A 344 7.14 -6.50 13.38
C TRP A 344 7.02 -7.05 11.96
N ASN A 345 7.75 -6.50 10.99
CA ASN A 345 7.77 -7.03 9.62
C ASN A 345 8.28 -8.48 9.59
N ARG A 346 9.31 -8.84 10.37
CA ARG A 346 9.82 -10.22 10.45
C ARG A 346 8.81 -11.17 11.10
N LEU A 347 8.10 -10.72 12.13
CA LEU A 347 7.01 -11.48 12.78
C LEU A 347 5.81 -11.68 11.85
N ILE A 348 5.40 -10.65 11.11
CA ILE A 348 4.33 -10.73 10.11
C ILE A 348 4.72 -11.68 8.98
N ILE A 349 5.95 -11.59 8.47
CA ILE A 349 6.46 -12.52 7.44
C ILE A 349 6.46 -13.96 7.98
N PHE A 350 6.90 -14.17 9.21
CA PHE A 350 6.89 -15.50 9.84
C PHE A 350 5.47 -16.05 10.02
N ALA A 351 4.52 -15.21 10.47
CA ALA A 351 3.11 -15.56 10.59
C ALA A 351 2.49 -15.89 9.22
N LEU A 352 2.80 -15.11 8.18
CA LEU A 352 2.35 -15.37 6.81
C LEU A 352 2.92 -16.68 6.26
N LEU A 353 4.19 -16.97 6.52
CA LEU A 353 4.81 -18.25 6.14
C LEU A 353 4.17 -19.44 6.85
N LEU A 354 3.81 -19.29 8.14
CA LEU A 354 3.08 -20.32 8.88
C LEU A 354 1.66 -20.54 8.35
N VAL A 355 0.96 -19.46 8.00
CA VAL A 355 -0.37 -19.54 7.35
C VAL A 355 -0.26 -20.20 5.98
N LEU A 356 0.77 -19.86 5.20
CA LEU A 356 1.02 -20.46 3.88
C LEU A 356 1.33 -21.96 4.00
N ALA A 357 2.18 -22.34 4.95
CA ALA A 357 2.48 -23.74 5.27
C ALA A 357 1.21 -24.48 5.74
N GLY A 358 0.40 -23.87 6.61
CA GLY A 358 -0.87 -24.42 7.07
C GLY A 358 -1.90 -24.61 5.94
N ALA A 359 -1.97 -23.66 5.00
CA ALA A 359 -2.84 -23.72 3.83
C ALA A 359 -2.43 -24.83 2.84
N ILE A 360 -1.14 -25.14 2.75
CA ILE A 360 -0.61 -26.26 1.95
C ILE A 360 -1.00 -27.61 2.58
N VAL A 361 -1.04 -27.71 3.91
CA VAL A 361 -1.28 -28.96 4.65
C VAL A 361 -2.78 -29.26 4.88
N LYS A 362 -3.63 -28.25 5.17
CA LYS A 362 -5.08 -28.44 5.35
C LYS A 362 -5.90 -27.20 5.01
N ARG A 363 -6.70 -27.28 3.94
CA ARG A 363 -7.58 -26.21 3.42
C ARG A 363 -8.58 -25.66 4.45
N SER A 364 -8.97 -26.44 5.45
CA SER A 364 -9.96 -26.04 6.48
C SER A 364 -9.37 -25.32 7.69
N ALA A 365 -8.04 -25.24 7.83
CA ALA A 365 -7.38 -24.63 8.99
C ALA A 365 -7.08 -23.13 8.85
N VAL A 366 -7.13 -22.61 7.61
CA VAL A 366 -6.77 -21.22 7.27
C VAL A 366 -7.60 -20.14 7.99
N PRO A 367 -8.90 -20.34 8.32
CA PRO A 367 -9.66 -19.32 9.06
C PRO A 367 -9.29 -19.19 10.55
N ARG A 368 -8.64 -20.20 11.17
CA ARG A 368 -8.39 -20.22 12.62
C ARG A 368 -7.02 -19.65 13.02
N LEU A 369 -6.02 -19.74 12.16
CA LEU A 369 -4.68 -19.20 12.45
C LEU A 369 -4.62 -17.66 12.39
N LEU A 370 -5.46 -17.03 11.54
CA LEU A 370 -5.57 -15.57 11.45
C LEU A 370 -6.18 -14.90 12.70
N LEU A 371 -6.82 -15.67 13.58
CA LEU A 371 -7.44 -15.18 14.82
C LEU A 371 -6.51 -15.29 16.05
N LEU A 372 -5.29 -15.81 15.87
CA LEU A 372 -4.33 -16.04 16.96
C LEU A 372 -3.08 -15.16 16.86
N VAL A 373 -3.06 -14.20 15.94
CA VAL A 373 -2.05 -13.14 15.95
C VAL A 373 -2.62 -12.01 16.82
N PRO A 374 -2.02 -11.72 17.99
CA PRO A 374 -2.50 -10.68 18.91
C PRO A 374 -2.40 -9.27 18.33
#